data_AF-A0A962BXM3-F1
#
_entry.id   AF-A0A962BXM3-F1
#
_cell.length_a   1.000
_cell.length_b   1.000
_cell.length_c   1.000
_cell.angle_alpha   90.00
_cell.angle_beta   90.00
_cell.angle_gamma   90.00
#
_symmetry.space_group_name_H-M   'P 1'
#
loop_
_entity.id
_entity.type
_entity.pdbx_description
1 polymer ?
#
loop_
_entity_poly.entity_id
_entity_poly.type
_entity_poly.pdbx_seq_one_letter_code
_entity_poly.pdbx_strand_id
1 'polypeptide(L)'
;LESQRLADAVVDWRDPDDLTQVNGAEAPDYEAAGLDYVPSNQPFNTIGELQQVLGMTPELFLAAEPALTVYTGQGRPNPAFAPLEALRALPDMTDPLARELIEMRHQMDASGGGPVATLPNGQPLMVRGGTGTYSIESRATLPNGAWTRLLATVRIGSADASDIAYTVLRWEDGEAL
;
A
#
# COMPACT_ATOMS: atom_id res chain seq x y z
N LEU A 1 -16.09 -6.72 14.37
CA LEU A 1 -15.73 -8.14 14.52
C LEU A 1 -15.16 -8.69 13.21
N GLU A 2 -15.87 -8.59 12.07
CA GLU A 2 -15.34 -9.04 10.77
C GLU A 2 -14.03 -8.35 10.37
N SER A 3 -13.95 -7.02 10.49
CA SER A 3 -12.70 -6.28 10.25
C SER A 3 -11.55 -6.70 11.17
N GLN A 4 -11.84 -7.15 12.39
CA GLN A 4 -10.79 -7.59 13.32
C GLN A 4 -10.29 -8.98 12.93
N ARG A 5 -11.19 -9.91 12.57
CA ARG A 5 -10.81 -11.23 12.06
C ARG A 5 -9.89 -11.13 10.85
N LEU A 6 -10.26 -10.29 9.89
CA LEU A 6 -9.46 -10.11 8.69
C LEU A 6 -8.09 -9.50 9.02
N ALA A 7 -8.05 -8.49 9.90
CA ALA A 7 -6.79 -7.88 10.32
C ALA A 7 -5.88 -8.88 11.05
N ASP A 8 -6.45 -9.68 11.95
CA ASP A 8 -5.73 -10.72 12.70
C ASP A 8 -5.23 -11.82 11.73
N ALA A 9 -6.05 -12.29 10.78
CA ALA A 9 -5.63 -13.26 9.76
C ALA A 9 -4.55 -12.72 8.81
N VAL A 10 -4.53 -11.41 8.53
CA VAL A 10 -3.43 -10.77 7.78
C VAL A 10 -2.13 -10.75 8.59
N VAL A 11 -2.21 -10.73 9.93
CA VAL A 11 -1.04 -10.83 10.80
C VAL A 11 -0.51 -12.26 10.80
N ASP A 12 -1.37 -13.25 11.03
CA ASP A 12 -1.01 -14.69 11.03
C ASP A 12 -0.48 -15.13 9.65
N TRP A 13 -0.97 -14.52 8.56
CA TRP A 13 -0.43 -14.81 7.23
C TRP A 13 1.10 -14.59 7.11
N ARG A 14 1.64 -13.62 7.86
CA ARG A 14 2.96 -13.04 7.63
C ARG A 14 3.95 -13.17 8.78
N ASP A 15 3.50 -13.46 9.99
CA ASP A 15 4.39 -13.66 11.13
C ASP A 15 5.00 -15.07 11.08
N PRO A 16 6.19 -15.28 11.68
CA PRO A 16 6.97 -16.49 11.44
C PRO A 16 6.61 -17.66 12.36
N ASP A 17 5.63 -17.49 13.24
CA ASP A 17 5.19 -18.53 14.18
C ASP A 17 3.89 -19.17 13.72
N ASP A 18 3.39 -20.14 14.50
CA ASP A 18 2.14 -20.86 14.20
C ASP A 18 1.07 -20.54 15.27
N LEU A 19 1.17 -19.37 15.94
CA LEU A 19 0.26 -18.97 17.01
C LEU A 19 -0.87 -18.12 16.45
N THR A 20 -2.06 -18.70 16.40
CA THR A 20 -3.25 -17.98 15.96
C THR A 20 -3.58 -16.81 16.88
N GLN A 21 -3.77 -15.62 16.29
CA GLN A 21 -4.30 -14.46 17.02
C GLN A 21 -5.72 -14.73 17.52
N VAL A 22 -6.22 -13.87 18.42
CA VAL A 22 -7.54 -14.05 19.06
C VAL A 22 -8.67 -14.27 18.04
N ASN A 23 -8.61 -13.61 16.88
CA ASN A 23 -9.55 -13.81 15.79
C ASN A 23 -8.85 -14.15 14.46
N GLY A 24 -7.61 -14.61 14.53
CA GLY A 24 -6.77 -14.89 13.38
C GLY A 24 -7.07 -16.22 12.69
N ALA A 25 -6.15 -16.68 11.86
CA ALA A 25 -6.27 -17.92 11.12
C ALA A 25 -4.89 -18.48 10.76
N GLU A 26 -4.64 -19.73 11.18
CA GLU A 26 -3.40 -20.46 10.90
C GLU A 26 -3.65 -21.68 10.01
N ALA A 27 -2.60 -22.44 9.68
CA ALA A 27 -2.71 -23.66 8.85
C ALA A 27 -3.94 -24.56 9.16
N PRO A 28 -4.29 -24.86 10.43
CA PRO A 28 -5.48 -25.67 10.73
C PRO A 28 -6.81 -25.03 10.29
N ASP A 29 -6.92 -23.69 10.31
CA ASP A 29 -8.12 -22.96 9.90
C ASP A 29 -8.29 -22.99 8.38
N TYR A 30 -7.19 -22.91 7.63
CA TYR A 30 -7.20 -23.00 6.18
C TYR A 30 -7.54 -24.43 5.72
N GLU A 31 -6.98 -25.45 6.38
CA GLU A 31 -7.34 -26.85 6.16
C GLU A 31 -8.82 -27.12 6.46
N ALA A 32 -9.34 -26.59 7.57
CA ALA A 32 -10.76 -26.70 7.92
C ALA A 32 -11.69 -25.98 6.92
N ALA A 33 -11.20 -24.92 6.28
CA ALA A 33 -11.88 -24.23 5.19
C ALA A 33 -11.79 -24.98 3.84
N GLY A 34 -11.04 -26.09 3.78
CA GLY A 34 -10.87 -26.91 2.57
C GLY A 34 -9.91 -26.31 1.54
N LEU A 35 -9.03 -25.40 1.98
CA LEU A 35 -7.99 -24.82 1.14
C LEU A 35 -6.77 -25.76 1.08
N ASP A 36 -6.09 -25.77 -0.06
CA ASP A 36 -4.89 -26.59 -0.32
C ASP A 36 -3.58 -25.83 -0.04
N TYR A 37 -3.70 -24.64 0.53
CA TYR A 37 -2.61 -23.76 0.93
C TYR A 37 -2.84 -23.26 2.35
N VAL A 38 -1.76 -22.77 2.96
CA VAL A 38 -1.69 -22.28 4.34
C VAL A 38 -1.02 -20.90 4.36
N PRO A 39 -1.11 -20.15 5.47
CA PRO A 39 -0.29 -18.97 5.71
C PRO A 39 1.16 -19.13 5.29
N SER A 40 1.72 -18.07 4.70
CA SER A 40 3.10 -18.09 4.20
C SER A 40 4.15 -18.04 5.30
N ASN A 41 3.74 -17.57 6.48
CA ASN A 41 4.55 -17.25 7.66
C ASN A 41 5.76 -16.38 7.30
N GLN A 42 5.59 -15.49 6.32
CA GLN A 42 6.59 -14.59 5.75
C GLN A 42 5.95 -13.26 5.30
N PRO A 43 6.72 -12.17 5.19
CA PRO A 43 6.22 -10.95 4.59
C PRO A 43 5.70 -11.18 3.15
N PHE A 44 4.59 -10.51 2.81
CA PHE A 44 4.03 -10.51 1.45
C PHE A 44 5.08 -10.14 0.40
N ASN A 45 5.21 -10.98 -0.64
CA ASN A 45 6.09 -10.67 -1.78
C ASN A 45 5.36 -9.84 -2.84
N THR A 46 4.05 -10.06 -2.96
CA THR A 46 3.14 -9.38 -3.87
C THR A 46 1.88 -8.93 -3.13
N ILE A 47 1.23 -7.87 -3.62
CA ILE A 47 -0.06 -7.45 -3.07
C ILE A 47 -1.14 -8.51 -3.32
N GLY A 48 -1.04 -9.26 -4.43
CA GLY A 48 -2.03 -10.27 -4.82
C GLY A 48 -2.17 -11.43 -3.84
N GLU A 49 -1.11 -11.77 -3.09
CA GLU A 49 -1.15 -12.76 -2.01
C GLU A 49 -2.21 -12.43 -0.94
N LEU A 50 -2.55 -11.16 -0.76
CA LEU A 50 -3.59 -10.75 0.19
C LEU A 50 -4.96 -11.41 -0.10
N GLN A 51 -5.23 -11.77 -1.37
CA GLN A 51 -6.45 -12.49 -1.75
C GLN A 51 -6.50 -13.93 -1.20
N GLN A 52 -5.36 -14.48 -0.79
CA GLN A 52 -5.30 -15.83 -0.21
C GLN A 52 -5.61 -15.81 1.30
N VAL A 53 -5.56 -14.64 1.94
CA VAL A 53 -5.86 -14.52 3.37
C VAL A 53 -7.30 -14.92 3.66
N LEU A 54 -7.49 -15.80 4.64
CA LEU A 54 -8.80 -16.33 5.01
C LEU A 54 -9.75 -15.18 5.40
N GLY A 55 -10.90 -15.12 4.73
CA GLY A 55 -11.90 -14.06 4.93
C GLY A 55 -11.71 -12.83 4.05
N MET A 56 -10.65 -12.75 3.22
CA MET A 56 -10.54 -11.73 2.19
C MET A 56 -11.55 -12.00 1.05
N THR A 57 -12.25 -10.97 0.59
CA THR A 57 -13.13 -11.05 -0.58
C THR A 57 -12.57 -10.22 -1.74
N PRO A 58 -12.93 -10.52 -3.00
CA PRO A 58 -12.51 -9.70 -4.14
C PRO A 58 -12.89 -8.23 -4.00
N GLU A 59 -14.06 -7.91 -3.45
CA GLU A 59 -14.54 -6.54 -3.25
C GLU A 59 -13.70 -5.80 -2.21
N LEU A 60 -13.37 -6.45 -1.09
CA LEU A 60 -12.50 -5.88 -0.07
C LEU A 60 -11.07 -5.68 -0.59
N PHE A 61 -10.56 -6.66 -1.34
CA PHE A 61 -9.26 -6.56 -1.97
C PHE A 61 -9.20 -5.36 -2.92
N LEU A 62 -10.16 -5.23 -3.84
CA LEU A 62 -10.20 -4.11 -4.80
C LEU A 62 -10.37 -2.76 -4.11
N ALA A 63 -11.10 -2.70 -3.00
CA ALA A 63 -11.24 -1.47 -2.22
C ALA A 63 -9.94 -1.08 -1.49
N ALA A 64 -9.15 -2.06 -1.05
CA ALA A 64 -7.92 -1.84 -0.30
C ALA A 64 -6.68 -1.68 -1.18
N GLU A 65 -6.60 -2.37 -2.32
CA GLU A 65 -5.43 -2.45 -3.21
C GLU A 65 -4.78 -1.08 -3.49
N PRO A 66 -5.54 0.00 -3.82
CA PRO A 66 -4.94 1.31 -4.12
C PRO A 66 -4.16 1.92 -2.96
N ALA A 67 -4.39 1.46 -1.73
CA ALA A 67 -3.78 1.96 -0.50
C ALA A 67 -2.61 1.10 -0.01
N LEU A 68 -2.28 0.00 -0.69
CA LEU A 68 -1.32 -1.01 -0.23
C LEU A 68 -0.01 -0.97 -1.01
N THR A 69 1.07 -1.36 -0.33
CA THR A 69 2.39 -1.56 -0.92
C THR A 69 3.21 -2.54 -0.11
N VAL A 70 4.05 -3.34 -0.77
CA VAL A 70 5.01 -4.25 -0.15
C VAL A 70 6.46 -3.74 -0.28
N TYR A 71 6.67 -2.58 -0.92
CA TYR A 71 7.98 -2.17 -1.41
C TYR A 71 8.74 -1.17 -0.52
N THR A 72 8.10 -0.62 0.51
CA THR A 72 8.69 0.43 1.35
C THR A 72 9.53 -0.12 2.50
N GLY A 73 9.29 -1.38 2.90
CA GLY A 73 9.86 -1.96 4.13
C GLY A 73 9.39 -1.26 5.41
N GLN A 74 8.43 -0.35 5.32
CA GLN A 74 7.89 0.41 6.46
C GLN A 74 6.59 -0.24 6.92
N GLY A 75 6.45 -0.45 8.24
CA GLY A 75 5.23 -0.99 8.84
C GLY A 75 4.08 0.02 9.01
N ARG A 76 4.26 1.28 8.57
CA ARG A 76 3.24 2.33 8.65
C ARG A 76 3.23 3.16 7.36
N PRO A 77 2.05 3.59 6.88
CA PRO A 77 1.96 4.51 5.76
C PRO A 77 2.73 5.82 6.04
N ASN A 78 3.47 6.32 5.04
CA ASN A 78 4.10 7.62 5.15
C ASN A 78 3.05 8.72 4.93
N PRO A 79 2.71 9.53 5.96
CA PRO A 79 1.68 10.54 5.84
C PRO A 79 2.03 11.68 4.88
N ALA A 80 3.24 11.74 4.32
CA ALA A 80 3.59 12.74 3.30
C ALA A 80 3.08 12.35 1.91
N PHE A 81 2.81 11.07 1.68
CA PHE A 81 2.49 10.53 0.35
C PHE A 81 1.31 9.54 0.33
N ALA A 82 0.91 9.04 1.50
CA ALA A 82 -0.15 8.05 1.61
C ALA A 82 -1.50 8.55 1.07
N PRO A 83 -2.26 7.72 0.33
CA PRO A 83 -3.62 8.06 -0.11
C PRO A 83 -4.59 8.13 1.07
N LEU A 84 -5.79 8.64 0.81
CA LEU A 84 -6.80 8.92 1.83
C LEU A 84 -7.13 7.69 2.69
N GLU A 85 -7.29 6.54 2.07
CA GLU A 85 -7.61 5.27 2.71
C GLU A 85 -6.51 4.85 3.69
N ALA A 86 -5.25 4.97 3.29
CA ALA A 86 -4.10 4.66 4.14
C ALA A 86 -3.91 5.67 5.28
N LEU A 87 -4.24 6.95 5.06
CA LEU A 87 -4.21 7.96 6.12
C LEU A 87 -5.24 7.67 7.21
N ARG A 88 -6.47 7.28 6.84
CA ARG A 88 -7.54 6.92 7.79
C ARG A 88 -7.16 5.74 8.69
N ALA A 89 -6.20 4.91 8.29
CA ALA A 89 -5.69 3.82 9.10
C ALA A 89 -4.68 4.27 10.17
N LEU A 90 -4.22 5.52 10.12
CA LEU A 90 -3.27 6.04 11.11
C LEU A 90 -4.01 6.40 12.41
N PRO A 91 -3.39 6.13 13.58
CA PRO A 91 -3.89 6.62 14.86
C PRO A 91 -4.11 8.13 14.84
N ASP A 92 -5.19 8.57 15.47
CA ASP A 92 -5.57 9.99 15.60
C ASP A 92 -5.84 10.73 14.28
N MET A 93 -5.86 10.04 13.13
CA MET A 93 -6.16 10.62 11.83
C MET A 93 -7.65 10.48 11.50
N THR A 94 -8.41 11.55 11.72
CA THR A 94 -9.83 11.61 11.35
C THR A 94 -10.01 11.86 9.85
N ASP A 95 -11.18 11.52 9.28
CA ASP A 95 -11.47 11.76 7.86
C ASP A 95 -11.34 13.24 7.45
N PRO A 96 -11.87 14.23 8.21
CA PRO A 96 -11.68 15.64 7.87
C PRO A 96 -10.20 16.03 7.83
N LEU A 97 -9.42 15.56 8.81
CA LEU A 97 -7.99 15.88 8.91
C LEU A 97 -7.18 15.22 7.77
N ALA A 98 -7.50 13.99 7.40
CA ALA A 98 -6.84 13.30 6.30
C ALA A 98 -7.07 14.02 4.96
N ARG A 99 -8.30 14.50 4.72
CA ARG A 99 -8.63 15.29 3.51
C ARG A 99 -7.93 16.64 3.52
N GLU A 100 -7.94 17.35 4.65
CA GLU A 100 -7.22 18.62 4.80
C GLU A 100 -5.72 18.44 4.53
N LEU A 101 -5.11 17.36 5.05
CA LEU A 101 -3.72 17.04 4.81
C LEU A 101 -3.41 16.85 3.32
N ILE A 102 -4.29 16.17 2.58
CA ILE A 102 -4.14 15.97 1.13
C ILE A 102 -4.24 17.30 0.38
N GLU A 103 -5.21 18.16 0.73
CA GLU A 103 -5.34 19.49 0.13
C GLU A 103 -4.10 20.36 0.39
N MET A 104 -3.55 20.32 1.61
CA MET A 104 -2.31 21.02 1.94
C MET A 104 -1.11 20.53 1.12
N ARG A 105 -1.00 19.22 0.88
CA ARG A 105 0.05 18.66 0.00
C ARG A 105 -0.07 19.20 -1.42
N HIS A 106 -1.28 19.18 -1.99
CA HIS A 106 -1.52 19.70 -3.34
C HIS A 106 -1.17 21.19 -3.46
N GLN A 107 -1.49 21.98 -2.43
CA GLN A 107 -1.11 23.40 -2.39
C GLN A 107 0.41 23.58 -2.32
N MET A 108 1.11 22.82 -1.46
CA MET A 108 2.57 22.88 -1.34
C MET A 108 3.29 22.50 -2.64
N ASP A 109 2.81 21.46 -3.32
CA ASP A 109 3.35 21.01 -4.60
C ASP A 109 3.15 22.09 -5.68
N ALA A 110 1.95 22.68 -5.75
CA ALA A 110 1.62 23.72 -6.71
C ALA A 110 2.41 25.03 -6.51
N SER A 111 2.71 25.40 -5.25
CA SER A 111 3.44 26.63 -4.93
C SER A 111 4.96 26.48 -4.94
N GLY A 112 5.50 25.26 -5.15
CA GLY A 112 6.94 24.99 -5.04
C GLY A 112 7.48 25.13 -3.61
N GLY A 113 6.59 25.02 -2.62
CA GLY A 113 6.87 25.24 -1.20
C GLY A 113 5.78 26.06 -0.51
N GLY A 114 5.53 25.78 0.77
CA GLY A 114 4.49 26.43 1.57
C GLY A 114 4.68 26.16 3.08
N PRO A 115 3.74 26.59 3.94
CA PRO A 115 3.78 26.26 5.36
C PRO A 115 3.77 24.73 5.53
N VAL A 116 4.68 24.23 6.37
CA VAL A 116 4.83 22.80 6.63
C VAL A 116 3.56 22.29 7.31
N ALA A 117 2.86 21.34 6.68
CA ALA A 117 1.72 20.69 7.30
C ALA A 117 2.14 19.99 8.60
N THR A 118 1.26 19.95 9.59
CA THR A 118 1.53 19.27 10.87
C THR A 118 0.58 18.10 11.02
N LEU A 119 1.12 16.96 11.45
CA LEU A 119 0.34 15.80 11.84
C LEU A 119 -0.47 16.07 13.11
N PRO A 120 -1.54 15.30 13.38
CA PRO A 120 -2.35 15.47 14.60
C PRO A 120 -1.53 15.38 15.90
N ASN A 121 -0.41 14.66 15.89
CA ASN A 121 0.53 14.56 17.00
C ASN A 121 1.48 15.77 17.15
N GLY A 122 1.29 16.83 16.35
CA GLY A 122 2.11 18.04 16.35
C GLY A 122 3.43 17.94 15.58
N GLN A 123 3.75 16.79 14.97
CA GLN A 123 4.99 16.64 14.20
C GLN A 123 4.88 17.31 12.83
N PRO A 124 5.93 18.01 12.37
CA PRO A 124 5.97 18.58 11.02
C PRO A 124 6.03 17.46 9.98
N LEU A 125 5.24 17.60 8.93
CA LEU A 125 5.21 16.71 7.78
C LEU A 125 6.41 17.00 6.89
N MET A 126 7.36 16.07 6.87
CA MET A 126 8.51 16.17 5.99
C MET A 126 8.16 15.60 4.60
N VAL A 127 7.87 16.49 3.65
CA VAL A 127 7.59 16.12 2.24
C VAL A 127 8.88 16.08 1.40
N ARG A 128 10.00 16.62 1.91
CA ARG A 128 11.28 16.68 1.18
C ARG A 128 12.05 15.36 1.27
N GLY A 129 12.67 14.97 0.16
CA GLY A 129 13.54 13.79 0.05
C GLY A 129 12.92 12.61 -0.71
N GLY A 130 11.63 12.67 -1.00
CA GLY A 130 10.92 11.58 -1.68
C GLY A 130 10.89 10.29 -0.87
N THR A 131 10.31 9.24 -1.43
CA THR A 131 10.21 7.91 -0.80
C THR A 131 11.32 6.96 -1.23
N GLY A 132 12.02 7.26 -2.33
CA GLY A 132 12.96 6.36 -2.99
C GLY A 132 12.29 5.21 -3.76
N THR A 133 10.97 5.00 -3.59
CA THR A 133 10.17 4.02 -4.34
C THR A 133 8.91 4.70 -4.87
N TYR A 134 8.70 4.64 -6.18
CA TYR A 134 7.65 5.36 -6.87
C TYR A 134 6.82 4.42 -7.75
N SER A 135 5.51 4.62 -7.76
CA SER A 135 4.63 4.04 -8.78
C SER A 135 4.41 5.08 -9.87
N ILE A 136 4.69 4.70 -11.12
CA ILE A 136 4.57 5.53 -12.30
C ILE A 136 3.46 4.95 -13.14
N GLU A 137 2.45 5.77 -13.39
CA GLU A 137 1.36 5.45 -14.30
C GLU A 137 1.53 6.24 -15.60
N SER A 138 1.55 5.54 -16.73
CA SER A 138 1.55 6.15 -18.06
C SER A 138 0.28 5.73 -18.80
N ARG A 139 -0.40 6.69 -19.43
CA ARG A 139 -1.57 6.44 -20.28
C ARG A 139 -1.30 6.98 -21.68
N ALA A 140 -1.60 6.17 -22.69
CA ALA A 140 -1.56 6.59 -24.09
C ALA A 140 -2.95 6.45 -24.70
N THR A 141 -3.41 7.48 -25.41
CA THR A 141 -4.73 7.51 -26.07
C THR A 141 -4.57 7.83 -27.54
N LEU A 142 -5.21 7.03 -28.39
CA LEU A 142 -5.26 7.22 -29.83
C LEU A 142 -6.40 8.18 -30.21
N PRO A 143 -6.35 8.82 -31.40
CA PRO A 143 -7.42 9.71 -31.86
C PRO A 143 -8.81 9.06 -31.96
N ASN A 144 -8.87 7.73 -32.10
CA ASN A 144 -10.12 6.96 -32.14
C ASN A 144 -10.69 6.66 -30.73
N GLY A 145 -10.05 7.15 -29.66
CA GLY A 145 -10.46 6.94 -28.27
C GLY A 145 -9.95 5.64 -27.63
N ALA A 146 -9.29 4.76 -28.39
CA ALA A 146 -8.62 3.60 -27.81
C ALA A 146 -7.47 4.07 -26.92
N TRP A 147 -7.26 3.39 -25.79
CA TRP A 147 -6.22 3.77 -24.84
C TRP A 147 -5.58 2.55 -24.19
N THR A 148 -4.38 2.74 -23.66
CA THR A 148 -3.66 1.74 -22.86
C THR A 148 -3.03 2.40 -21.64
N ARG A 149 -2.81 1.61 -20.59
CA ARG A 149 -2.11 2.02 -19.37
C ARG A 149 -0.96 1.08 -19.06
N LEU A 150 0.08 1.69 -18.52
CA LEU A 150 1.24 1.03 -17.97
C LEU A 150 1.41 1.51 -16.54
N LEU A 151 1.55 0.58 -15.61
CA LEU A 151 1.88 0.86 -14.22
C LEU A 151 3.22 0.20 -13.89
N ALA A 152 4.20 0.99 -13.48
CA ALA A 152 5.51 0.50 -13.07
C ALA A 152 5.85 1.00 -11.67
N THR A 153 6.20 0.09 -10.76
CA THR A 153 6.81 0.48 -9.49
C THR A 153 8.33 0.39 -9.62
N VAL A 154 9.03 1.49 -9.34
CA VAL A 154 10.49 1.59 -9.45
C VAL A 154 11.09 1.99 -8.11
N ARG A 155 12.27 1.45 -7.81
CA ARG A 155 13.13 1.91 -6.71
C ARG A 155 14.31 2.67 -7.30
N ILE A 156 14.52 3.89 -6.85
CA ILE A 156 15.66 4.71 -7.28
C ILE A 156 16.93 4.14 -6.66
N GLY A 157 17.97 3.97 -7.48
CA GLY A 157 19.28 3.54 -7.01
C GLY A 157 19.89 4.58 -6.09
N SER A 158 20.59 4.15 -5.04
CA SER A 158 21.40 5.08 -4.26
C SER A 158 22.65 5.44 -5.07
N ALA A 159 23.12 6.68 -4.94
CA ALA A 159 24.32 7.17 -5.61
C ALA A 159 25.57 6.34 -5.30
N ASP A 160 25.55 5.53 -4.24
CA ASP A 160 26.69 4.82 -3.69
C ASP A 160 26.71 3.30 -4.01
N ALA A 161 25.63 2.71 -4.54
CA ALA A 161 25.49 1.24 -4.56
C ALA A 161 25.45 0.57 -5.95
N SER A 162 25.30 1.31 -7.05
CA SER A 162 25.35 0.76 -8.43
C SER A 162 25.29 1.86 -9.49
N ASP A 163 25.87 1.64 -10.67
CA ASP A 163 25.62 2.46 -11.89
C ASP A 163 24.17 2.38 -12.40
N ILE A 164 23.31 1.63 -11.71
CA ILE A 164 21.90 1.48 -12.04
C ILE A 164 21.12 2.63 -11.38
N ALA A 165 20.58 3.52 -12.22
CA ALA A 165 19.79 4.67 -11.76
C ALA A 165 18.48 4.26 -11.06
N TYR A 166 17.90 3.11 -11.43
CA TYR A 166 16.70 2.56 -10.80
C TYR A 166 16.51 1.06 -11.10
N THR A 167 15.77 0.38 -10.24
CA THR A 167 15.32 -1.00 -10.42
C THR A 167 13.80 -1.06 -10.55
N VAL A 168 13.29 -1.80 -11.54
CA VAL A 168 11.85 -2.08 -11.67
C VAL A 168 11.46 -3.18 -10.69
N LEU A 169 10.49 -2.90 -9.81
CA LEU A 169 9.96 -3.82 -8.81
C LEU A 169 8.65 -4.49 -9.25
N ARG A 170 7.83 -3.76 -10.01
CA ARG A 170 6.55 -4.22 -10.56
C ARG A 170 6.37 -3.62 -11.95
N TRP A 171 5.81 -4.39 -12.87
CA TRP A 171 5.45 -3.95 -14.21
C TRP A 171 4.11 -4.55 -14.59
N GLU A 172 3.16 -3.70 -14.98
CA GLU A 172 1.83 -4.11 -15.42
C GLU A 172 1.42 -3.36 -16.68
N ASP A 173 1.10 -4.13 -17.70
CA ASP A 173 0.53 -3.65 -18.95
C ASP A 173 -0.93 -4.08 -19.03
N GLY A 174 -1.83 -3.16 -19.38
CA GLY A 174 -3.22 -3.53 -19.63
C GLY A 174 -4.15 -2.36 -19.94
N GLU A 175 -5.24 -2.67 -20.63
CA GLU A 175 -6.46 -1.86 -20.56
C GLU A 175 -7.03 -2.05 -19.15
N ALA A 176 -7.33 -0.97 -18.41
CA ALA A 176 -8.14 -1.17 -17.21
C ALA A 176 -9.51 -1.66 -17.68
N LEU A 177 -9.89 -2.86 -17.26
CA LEU A 177 -11.21 -3.43 -17.48
C LEU A 177 -12.30 -2.53 -16.87
#